data_AF-A0A2U2RVS0-F1
#
_entry.id   AF-A0A2U2RVS0-F1
#
_cell.length_a   1.000
_cell.length_b   1.000
_cell.length_c   1.000
_cell.angle_alpha   90.00
_cell.angle_beta   90.00
_cell.angle_gamma   90.00
#
_symmetry.space_group_name_H-M   'P 1'
#
loop_
_entity.id
_entity.type
_entity.pdbx_description
1 polymer ?
#
loop_
_entity_poly.entity_id
_entity_poly.type
_entity_poly.pdbx_seq_one_letter_code
_entity_poly.pdbx_strand_id
1 'polypeptide(L)'
;MPKDQKIIQKSDLLAPDVYEKNRRQMRKELVEFKKDRRVPLGPYATFYFECYETMLAQVQEMLHIEKGGDEQLNDELTAYNPLIPNGKELVSTLMFEIDNPVIRAT
;
A
#
# COMPACT_ATOMS: atom_id res chain seq x y z
N MET A 1 15.92 13.58 1.66
CA MET A 1 15.07 12.71 0.83
C MET A 1 14.28 11.80 1.77
N PRO A 2 12.94 11.79 1.71
CA PRO A 2 12.08 11.13 2.71
C PRO A 2 12.24 9.60 2.77
N LYS A 3 12.80 8.98 1.72
CA LYS A 3 13.11 7.53 1.70
C LYS A 3 14.08 7.07 2.79
N ASP A 4 14.97 7.93 3.28
CA ASP A 4 15.91 7.57 4.35
C ASP A 4 15.22 7.51 5.72
N GLN A 5 14.15 8.29 5.91
CA GLN A 5 13.37 8.32 7.14
C GLN A 5 12.29 7.23 7.18
N LYS A 6 11.97 6.61 6.04
CA LYS A 6 11.03 5.47 5.93
C LYS A 6 9.65 5.77 6.53
N ILE A 7 9.25 7.03 6.46
CA ILE A 7 7.98 7.56 6.94
C ILE A 7 7.42 8.40 5.79
N ILE A 8 6.18 8.15 5.43
CA ILE A 8 5.43 8.94 4.48
C ILE A 8 4.99 10.23 5.17
N GLN A 9 5.24 11.35 4.50
CA GLN A 9 4.78 12.67 4.89
C GLN A 9 3.84 13.24 3.83
N LYS A 10 3.04 14.25 4.21
CA LYS A 10 2.17 14.96 3.26
C LYS A 10 2.91 15.49 2.02
N SER A 11 4.19 15.87 2.18
CA SER A 11 5.04 16.33 1.07
C SER A 11 5.37 15.26 0.03
N ASP A 12 5.20 13.98 0.38
CA ASP A 12 5.49 12.86 -0.50
C ASP A 12 4.29 12.49 -1.38
N LEU A 13 3.10 13.00 -1.03
CA LEU A 13 1.86 12.75 -1.73
C LEU A 13 1.67 13.75 -2.87
N LEU A 14 1.12 13.25 -3.98
CA LEU A 14 0.74 14.10 -5.10
C LEU A 14 -0.58 14.82 -4.79
N ALA A 15 -0.71 16.04 -5.32
CA ALA A 15 -1.99 16.75 -5.30
C ALA A 15 -3.08 15.91 -6.01
N PRO A 16 -4.34 15.96 -5.56
CA PRO A 16 -5.40 15.08 -6.07
C PRO A 16 -5.58 15.15 -7.60
N ASP A 17 -5.49 16.33 -8.18
CA ASP A 17 -5.63 16.59 -9.62
C ASP A 17 -4.46 16.02 -10.44
N VAL A 18 -3.25 16.08 -9.87
CA VAL A 18 -2.05 15.49 -10.48
C VAL A 18 -2.09 13.96 -10.38
N TYR A 19 -2.49 13.44 -9.21
CA TYR A 19 -2.63 12.01 -9.01
C TYR A 19 -3.68 11.43 -9.96
N GLU A 20 -4.87 12.04 -10.07
CA GLU A 20 -5.94 11.55 -10.94
C GLU A 20 -5.49 11.40 -12.40
N LYS A 21 -4.75 12.39 -12.93
CA LYS A 21 -4.20 12.35 -14.30
C LYS A 21 -3.20 11.21 -14.51
N ASN A 22 -2.36 10.94 -13.51
CA ASN A 22 -1.28 9.97 -13.61
C ASN A 22 -1.66 8.58 -13.07
N ARG A 23 -2.79 8.45 -12.38
CA ARG A 23 -3.20 7.27 -11.61
C ARG A 23 -3.14 5.99 -12.42
N ARG A 24 -3.61 6.02 -13.67
CA ARG A 24 -3.63 4.83 -14.53
C ARG A 24 -2.21 4.29 -14.78
N GLN A 25 -1.25 5.18 -15.04
CA GLN A 25 0.13 4.81 -15.29
C GLN A 25 0.80 4.34 -13.99
N MET A 26 0.64 5.09 -12.90
CA MET A 26 1.18 4.73 -11.59
C MET A 26 0.68 3.37 -11.09
N ARG A 27 -0.62 3.06 -11.29
CA ARG A 27 -1.18 1.75 -10.94
C ARG A 27 -0.54 0.62 -11.74
N LYS A 28 -0.28 0.85 -13.04
CA LYS A 28 0.37 -0.16 -13.89
C LYS A 28 1.80 -0.43 -13.41
N GLU A 29 2.56 0.63 -13.14
CA GLU A 29 3.92 0.52 -12.60
C GLU A 29 3.93 -0.17 -11.23
N LEU A 30 2.97 0.15 -10.37
CA LEU A 30 2.85 -0.48 -9.06
C LEU A 30 2.52 -1.98 -9.16
N VAL A 31 1.68 -2.39 -10.10
CA VAL A 31 1.37 -3.81 -10.31
C VAL A 31 2.63 -4.57 -10.70
N GLU A 32 3.41 -4.04 -11.64
CA GLU A 32 4.70 -4.65 -12.03
C GLU A 32 5.67 -4.68 -10.85
N PHE A 33 5.80 -3.57 -10.11
CA PHE A 33 6.66 -3.48 -8.94
C PHE A 33 6.28 -4.46 -7.81
N LYS A 34 4.98 -4.74 -7.65
CA LYS A 34 4.47 -5.69 -6.65
C LYS A 34 4.73 -7.15 -7.02
N LYS A 35 5.08 -7.49 -8.27
CA LYS A 35 5.28 -8.89 -8.69
C LYS A 35 6.40 -9.57 -7.90
N ASP A 36 7.53 -8.89 -7.74
CA ASP A 36 8.72 -9.43 -7.07
C ASP A 36 8.58 -9.45 -5.53
N ARG A 37 7.45 -8.98 -5.00
CA ARG A 37 7.18 -8.85 -3.56
C ARG A 37 6.09 -9.79 -3.06
N ARG A 38 5.57 -10.65 -3.94
CA ARG A 38 4.53 -11.63 -3.62
C ARG A 38 5.14 -13.00 -3.46
N VAL A 39 4.94 -13.60 -2.30
CA VAL A 39 5.39 -14.98 -2.03
C VAL A 39 4.17 -15.81 -1.66
N PRO A 40 3.74 -16.75 -2.52
CA PRO A 40 2.63 -17.64 -2.18
C PRO A 40 3.03 -18.60 -1.06
N LEU A 41 2.11 -18.82 -0.13
CA LEU A 41 2.19 -19.79 0.95
C LEU A 41 1.04 -20.79 0.79
N GLY A 42 1.30 -21.85 0.05
CA GLY A 42 0.28 -22.85 -0.26
C GLY A 42 -0.82 -22.30 -1.19
N PRO A 43 -2.04 -22.88 -1.15
CA PRO A 43 -3.07 -22.59 -2.14
C PRO A 43 -3.91 -21.34 -1.86
N TYR A 44 -3.92 -20.85 -0.62
CA TYR A 44 -4.88 -19.83 -0.18
C TYR A 44 -4.25 -18.60 0.46
N ALA A 45 -2.94 -18.58 0.66
CA ALA A 45 -2.29 -17.48 1.35
C ALA A 45 -1.14 -16.92 0.51
N THR A 46 -0.99 -15.60 0.52
CA THR A 46 0.08 -14.90 -0.18
C THR A 46 0.65 -13.83 0.74
N PHE A 47 1.97 -13.83 0.93
CA PHE A 47 2.67 -12.71 1.56
C PHE A 47 2.91 -11.60 0.55
N TYR A 48 2.55 -10.39 0.92
CA TYR A 48 2.87 -9.16 0.22
C TYR A 48 3.90 -8.42 1.07
N PHE A 49 5.17 -8.49 0.69
CA PHE A 49 6.23 -7.76 1.41
C PHE A 49 6.10 -6.26 1.15
N GLU A 50 5.92 -5.51 2.22
CA GLU A 50 5.66 -4.08 2.16
C GLU A 50 6.95 -3.27 2.09
N CYS A 51 6.84 -2.07 1.53
CA CYS A 51 7.91 -1.10 1.44
C CYS A 51 7.33 0.31 1.34
N TYR A 52 8.22 1.30 1.36
CA TYR A 52 7.83 2.70 1.26
C TYR A 52 6.96 2.97 0.02
N GLU A 53 7.34 2.45 -1.16
CA GLU A 53 6.60 2.67 -2.40
C GLU A 53 5.21 2.02 -2.40
N THR A 54 5.05 0.83 -1.79
CA THR A 54 3.73 0.16 -1.73
C THR A 54 2.79 0.86 -0.76
N MET A 55 3.31 1.35 0.37
CA MET A 55 2.54 2.10 1.36
C MET A 55 2.16 3.49 0.85
N LEU A 56 3.09 4.20 0.21
CA LEU A 56 2.81 5.52 -0.39
C LEU A 56 1.67 5.42 -1.40
N ALA A 57 1.72 4.41 -2.27
CA ALA A 57 0.68 4.19 -3.25
C ALA A 57 -0.67 3.79 -2.61
N GLN A 58 -0.67 3.07 -1.48
CA GLN A 58 -1.92 2.76 -0.77
C GLN A 58 -2.53 4.01 -0.13
N VAL A 59 -1.75 4.82 0.59
CA VAL A 59 -2.21 6.08 1.17
C VAL A 59 -2.81 6.98 0.08
N GLN A 60 -2.09 7.14 -1.03
CA GLN A 60 -2.54 7.97 -2.15
C GLN A 60 -3.84 7.46 -2.78
N GLU A 61 -4.00 6.15 -2.91
CA GLU A 61 -5.20 5.52 -3.47
C GLU A 61 -6.41 5.66 -2.54
N MET A 62 -6.23 5.50 -1.23
CA MET A 62 -7.28 5.71 -0.22
C MET A 62 -7.79 7.15 -0.27
N LEU A 63 -6.89 8.12 -0.22
CA LEU A 63 -7.25 9.54 -0.31
C LEU A 63 -7.99 9.90 -1.60
N HIS A 64 -7.63 9.27 -2.71
CA HIS A 64 -8.31 9.49 -3.99
C HIS A 64 -9.72 8.90 -4.03
N ILE A 65 -9.90 7.66 -3.55
CA ILE A 65 -11.19 6.97 -3.55
C ILE A 65 -12.18 7.68 -2.63
N GLU A 66 -11.73 8.05 -1.45
CA GLU A 66 -12.60 8.65 -0.42
C GLU A 66 -12.72 10.18 -0.56
N LYS A 67 -11.95 10.77 -1.48
CA LYS A 67 -11.81 12.23 -1.65
C LYS A 67 -11.46 12.91 -0.31
N GLY A 68 -10.57 12.26 0.41
CA GLY A 68 -10.19 12.62 1.78
C GLY A 68 -9.51 13.98 1.88
N GLY A 69 -9.84 14.71 2.96
CA GLY A 69 -9.17 15.94 3.36
C GLY A 69 -8.00 15.69 4.32
N ASP A 70 -7.55 16.76 4.98
CA ASP A 70 -6.39 16.73 5.89
C ASP A 70 -6.60 15.86 7.14
N GLU A 71 -7.84 15.72 7.63
CA GLU A 71 -8.14 14.86 8.78
C GLU A 71 -7.94 13.38 8.42
N GLN A 72 -8.54 12.93 7.32
CA GLN A 72 -8.37 11.56 6.83
C GLN A 72 -6.90 11.25 6.54
N LEU A 73 -6.17 12.19 5.93
CA LEU A 73 -4.74 12.01 5.67
C LEU A 73 -3.96 11.61 6.93
N ASN A 74 -4.22 12.22 8.08
CA ASN A 74 -3.51 11.87 9.30
C ASN A 74 -3.84 10.45 9.78
N ASP A 75 -5.09 10.03 9.63
CA ASP A 75 -5.53 8.67 9.97
C ASP A 75 -4.86 7.64 9.05
N GLU A 76 -4.84 7.88 7.74
CA GLU A 76 -4.16 7.00 6.77
C GLU A 76 -2.66 6.93 7.06
N LEU A 77 -1.99 8.06 7.30
CA LEU A 77 -0.57 8.07 7.64
C LEU A 77 -0.28 7.30 8.93
N THR A 78 -1.16 7.41 9.92
CA THR A 78 -1.01 6.67 11.19
C THR A 78 -1.20 5.17 10.99
N ALA A 79 -2.12 4.77 10.11
CA ALA A 79 -2.38 3.37 9.81
C ALA A 79 -1.26 2.71 8.97
N TYR A 80 -0.75 3.40 7.95
CA TYR A 80 0.17 2.81 6.97
C TYR A 80 1.67 3.01 7.28
N ASN A 81 2.07 4.09 7.97
CA ASN A 81 3.49 4.29 8.30
C ASN A 81 4.11 3.14 9.12
N PRO A 82 3.42 2.54 10.10
CA PRO A 82 3.94 1.38 10.83
C PRO A 82 4.23 0.16 9.95
N LEU A 83 3.64 0.08 8.75
CA LEU A 83 3.83 -1.02 7.82
C LEU A 83 5.08 -0.87 6.95
N ILE A 84 5.77 0.28 7.04
CA ILE A 84 7.00 0.52 6.30
C ILE A 84 8.17 -0.10 7.09
N PRO A 85 8.92 -1.07 6.52
CA PRO A 85 10.00 -1.72 7.23
C PRO A 85 11.12 -0.74 7.58
N ASN A 86 11.53 -0.70 8.85
CA ASN A 86 12.57 0.21 9.33
C ASN A 86 14.01 -0.19 8.93
N GLY A 87 14.19 -1.32 8.23
CA GLY A 87 15.48 -1.86 7.77
C GLY A 87 16.15 -2.84 8.72
N LYS A 88 15.58 -3.11 9.89
CA LYS A 88 15.97 -4.19 10.79
C LYS A 88 14.96 -5.34 10.83
N GLU A 89 13.86 -5.19 10.09
CA GLU A 89 12.77 -6.15 10.01
C GLU A 89 12.19 -6.21 8.60
N LEU A 90 11.49 -7.30 8.32
CA LEU A 90 10.63 -7.42 7.15
C LEU A 90 9.19 -7.28 7.61
N VAL A 91 8.44 -6.42 6.92
CA VAL A 91 7.00 -6.25 7.14
C VAL A 91 6.27 -6.83 5.95
N SER A 92 5.20 -7.57 6.20
CA SER A 92 4.38 -8.15 5.13
C SER A 92 2.91 -8.19 5.51
N THR A 93 2.04 -7.95 4.54
CA THR A 93 0.62 -8.24 4.62
C THR A 93 0.39 -9.69 4.19
N LEU A 94 -0.19 -10.52 5.07
CA LEU A 94 -0.64 -11.86 4.71
C LEU A 94 -2.08 -11.78 4.22
N MET A 95 -2.29 -12.05 2.93
CA MET A 95 -3.63 -12.11 2.35
C MET A 95 -4.09 -13.55 2.25
N PHE A 96 -5.32 -13.82 2.69
CA PHE A 96 -6.00 -15.07 2.43
C PHE A 96 -6.97 -14.92 1.25
N GLU A 97 -6.70 -15.62 0.16
CA GLU A 97 -7.42 -15.57 -1.10
C GLU A 97 -8.17 -16.91 -1.29
N ILE A 98 -9.40 -16.96 -0.76
CA ILE A 98 -10.29 -18.13 -0.86
C ILE A 98 -11.53 -17.71 -1.65
N ASP A 99 -11.64 -18.22 -2.88
CA ASP A 99 -12.75 -17.90 -3.78
C ASP A 99 -14.09 -18.43 -3.28
N ASN A 100 -14.09 -19.63 -2.67
CA ASN A 100 -15.30 -20.25 -2.15
C ASN A 100 -15.75 -19.55 -0.85
N PRO A 101 -16.91 -18.88 -0.84
CA PRO A 101 -17.36 -18.12 0.32
C PRO A 101 -17.71 -18.99 1.53
N VAL A 102 -18.12 -20.24 1.33
CA VAL A 102 -18.43 -21.18 2.42
C VAL A 102 -17.15 -21.57 3.14
N ILE A 103 -16.11 -21.92 2.39
CA ILE A 103 -14.80 -22.29 2.95
C ILE A 103 -14.14 -21.08 3.60
N ARG A 104 -14.27 -19.89 3.02
CA ARG A 104 -13.69 -18.65 3.56
C ARG A 104 -14.28 -18.22 4.91
N ALA A 105 -15.52 -18.58 5.21
CA ALA A 105 -16.22 -18.14 6.42
C ALA A 105 -15.96 -19.04 7.65
N THR A 106 -15.39 -20.22 7.44
CA THR A 106 -15.04 -21.21 8.47
C THR A 106 -13.58 -21.15 8.83
#